data_AF-A0A970GYH8-F1
#
_entry.id   AF-A0A970GYH8-F1
#
_cell.length_a   1.000
_cell.length_b   1.000
_cell.length_c   1.000
_cell.angle_alpha   90.00
_cell.angle_beta   90.00
_cell.angle_gamma   90.00
#
_symmetry.space_group_name_H-M   'P 1'
#
loop_
_entity.id
_entity.type
_entity.pdbx_description
1 polymer ?
#
loop_
_entity_poly.entity_id
_entity_poly.type
_entity_poly.pdbx_seq_one_letter_code
_entity_poly.pdbx_strand_id
1 'polypeptide(L)'
;MKSAIFHGIRPNDPDGRRGLRNPERGFRFEILVGQIPSDIVTGAYLRDQWPFPRYTCDGVAVTQAYCYLLQFAESEIPQEKIDALEADFARARKDGVKFLLRFAYEFGGIRGTGPTTERILAHIRQLTPVVRRNTDVIYALQIGWVGAWGEFHSSTHKIEQRPAEYARIVAATLEMLPECRRTMMRYPNRRSLALAELGDDREVTPETALSQAPHARIGHFNDAFLSTYADAGTFGDPPLFTLRGDPTVERVGRESAFLPMDGELYWTGGANPDRA
;
A
#
# COMPACT_ATOMS: atom_id res chain seq x y z
N MET A 1 -19.71 -34.68 -21.16
CA MET A 1 -19.10 -33.45 -20.60
C MET A 1 -19.71 -32.27 -21.33
N LYS A 2 -20.41 -31.35 -20.65
CA LYS A 2 -20.82 -30.09 -21.29
C LYS A 2 -19.58 -29.19 -21.34
N SER A 3 -19.07 -28.95 -22.55
CA SER A 3 -18.10 -27.90 -22.81
C SER A 3 -18.78 -26.56 -22.56
N ALA A 4 -18.33 -25.81 -21.55
CA ALA A 4 -18.73 -24.42 -21.37
C ALA A 4 -17.73 -23.57 -22.15
N ILE A 5 -18.19 -22.89 -23.21
CA ILE A 5 -17.38 -21.92 -23.94
C ILE A 5 -17.41 -20.61 -23.12
N PHE A 6 -16.26 -20.20 -22.58
CA PHE A 6 -16.13 -18.91 -21.93
C PHE A 6 -16.23 -17.79 -22.97
N HIS A 7 -17.14 -16.84 -22.78
CA HIS A 7 -17.38 -15.73 -23.73
C HIS A 7 -17.12 -14.33 -23.17
N GLY A 8 -16.60 -14.24 -21.93
CA GLY A 8 -16.33 -13.00 -21.22
C GLY A 8 -17.59 -12.22 -20.82
N ILE A 9 -17.42 -11.04 -20.21
CA ILE A 9 -18.49 -10.03 -20.02
C ILE A 9 -18.40 -9.03 -21.16
N ARG A 10 -19.52 -8.73 -21.82
CA ARG A 10 -19.63 -7.81 -22.94
C ARG A 10 -20.55 -6.64 -22.61
N PRO A 11 -20.35 -5.45 -23.20
CA PRO A 11 -21.20 -4.28 -22.93
C PRO A 11 -22.69 -4.44 -23.26
N ASN A 12 -23.07 -5.48 -24.00
CA ASN A 12 -24.44 -5.82 -24.37
C ASN A 12 -25.03 -6.97 -23.53
N ASP A 13 -24.25 -7.60 -22.65
CA ASP A 13 -24.79 -8.55 -21.67
C ASP A 13 -25.63 -7.80 -20.62
N PRO A 14 -26.60 -8.46 -19.96
CA PRO A 14 -27.25 -7.92 -18.77
C PRO A 14 -26.19 -7.46 -17.75
N ASP A 15 -26.28 -6.21 -17.29
CA ASP A 15 -25.28 -5.56 -16.42
C ASP A 15 -23.85 -5.49 -16.99
N GLY A 16 -23.62 -5.79 -18.27
CA GLY A 16 -22.28 -5.86 -18.88
C GLY A 16 -21.52 -4.53 -18.98
N ARG A 17 -22.16 -3.43 -18.58
CA ARG A 17 -21.54 -2.09 -18.42
C ARG A 17 -21.32 -1.70 -16.96
N ARG A 18 -21.76 -2.51 -16.00
CA ARG A 18 -21.58 -2.25 -14.57
C ARG A 18 -20.27 -2.90 -14.16
N GLY A 19 -19.43 -2.13 -13.48
CA GLY A 19 -18.18 -2.65 -12.95
C GLY A 19 -18.45 -3.78 -11.96
N LEU A 20 -17.58 -4.79 -12.00
CA LEU A 20 -17.63 -5.89 -11.03
C LEU A 20 -17.26 -5.35 -9.66
N ARG A 21 -18.24 -5.29 -8.76
CA ARG A 21 -18.00 -4.87 -7.38
C ARG A 21 -17.17 -5.94 -6.66
N ASN A 22 -15.88 -5.67 -6.51
CA ASN A 22 -14.92 -6.61 -5.94
C ASN A 22 -14.05 -5.92 -4.88
N PRO A 23 -14.25 -6.20 -3.59
CA PRO A 23 -13.46 -5.58 -2.53
C PRO A 23 -12.05 -6.18 -2.38
N GLU A 24 -11.60 -7.07 -3.27
CA GLU A 24 -10.28 -7.70 -3.24
C GLU A 24 -9.48 -7.45 -4.54
N ARG A 25 -9.98 -6.59 -5.45
CA ARG A 25 -9.29 -6.12 -6.67
C ARG A 25 -10.11 -5.05 -7.40
N GLY A 26 -9.45 -4.20 -8.17
CA GLY A 26 -10.12 -3.26 -9.07
C GLY A 26 -9.51 -1.87 -8.98
N PHE A 27 -10.20 -0.90 -9.58
CA PHE A 27 -9.82 0.51 -9.46
C PHE A 27 -10.02 1.01 -8.04
N ARG A 28 -9.21 1.99 -7.65
CA ARG A 28 -9.27 2.67 -6.37
C ARG A 28 -9.11 4.18 -6.54
N PHE A 29 -9.61 4.92 -5.56
CA PHE A 29 -9.23 6.30 -5.29
C PHE A 29 -8.48 6.35 -3.95
N GLU A 30 -8.17 7.55 -3.49
CA GLU A 30 -7.51 7.77 -2.21
C GLU A 30 -8.44 8.49 -1.23
N ILE A 31 -8.37 8.11 0.05
CA ILE A 31 -9.03 8.78 1.16
C ILE A 31 -8.09 8.89 2.36
N LEU A 32 -8.43 9.79 3.27
CA LEU A 32 -7.89 9.76 4.63
C LEU A 32 -8.81 8.95 5.54
N VAL A 33 -8.22 8.27 6.53
CA VAL A 33 -8.93 7.54 7.58
C VAL A 33 -8.31 7.79 8.94
N GLY A 34 -9.09 7.54 9.99
CA GLY A 34 -8.72 7.81 11.38
C GLY A 34 -8.49 9.29 11.62
N GLN A 35 -9.25 10.17 10.97
CA GLN A 35 -9.02 11.61 11.13
C GLN A 35 -9.55 12.14 12.47
N ILE A 36 -8.76 13.02 13.09
CA ILE A 36 -9.15 13.73 14.32
C ILE A 36 -8.88 15.23 14.16
N PRO A 37 -9.54 16.11 14.94
CA PRO A 37 -9.40 17.56 14.80
C PRO A 37 -7.96 18.10 14.93
N SER A 38 -7.09 17.38 15.65
CA SER A 38 -5.68 17.75 15.87
C SER A 38 -4.72 17.26 14.79
N ASP A 39 -5.20 16.60 13.73
CA ASP A 39 -4.36 16.16 12.62
C ASP A 39 -3.70 17.34 11.90
N ILE A 40 -2.38 17.26 11.71
CA ILE A 40 -1.61 18.23 10.91
C ILE A 40 -1.92 18.04 9.41
N VAL A 41 -2.19 16.81 8.99
CA VAL A 41 -2.53 16.47 7.60
C VAL A 41 -4.04 16.36 7.48
N THR A 42 -4.67 17.40 6.95
CA THR A 42 -6.14 17.51 6.86
C THR A 42 -6.72 17.05 5.53
N GLY A 43 -5.88 16.80 4.51
CA GLY A 43 -6.31 16.21 3.24
C GLY A 43 -7.16 17.10 2.35
N ALA A 44 -6.94 18.42 2.35
CA ALA A 44 -7.71 19.36 1.52
C ALA A 44 -7.78 19.02 0.01
N TYR A 45 -6.83 18.23 -0.50
CA TYR A 45 -6.83 17.72 -1.88
C TYR A 45 -7.76 16.50 -2.09
N LEU A 46 -8.08 15.77 -1.02
CA LEU A 46 -9.00 14.62 -0.99
C LEU A 46 -10.40 15.10 -0.56
N ARG A 47 -10.97 16.05 -1.32
CA ARG A 47 -12.17 16.84 -0.96
C ARG A 47 -13.40 15.99 -0.59
N ASP A 48 -13.56 14.82 -1.21
CA ASP A 48 -14.65 13.90 -0.88
C ASP A 48 -14.11 12.77 0.01
N GLN A 49 -14.22 12.95 1.33
CA GLN A 49 -14.03 11.84 2.28
C GLN A 49 -15.22 10.90 2.11
N TRP A 50 -15.00 9.74 1.46
CA TRP A 50 -16.00 8.69 1.15
C TRP A 50 -16.84 8.86 -0.14
N PRO A 51 -16.21 8.87 -1.33
CA PRO A 51 -16.91 9.05 -2.60
C PRO A 51 -17.50 7.75 -3.19
N PHE A 52 -17.58 6.66 -2.43
CA PHE A 52 -18.06 5.34 -2.91
C PHE A 52 -19.42 5.35 -3.63
N PRO A 53 -20.44 6.09 -3.15
CA PRO A 53 -21.73 6.15 -3.86
C PRO A 53 -21.60 6.65 -5.30
N ARG A 54 -20.63 7.54 -5.57
CA ARG A 54 -20.37 8.10 -6.90
C ARG A 54 -19.83 7.07 -7.89
N TYR A 55 -19.04 6.11 -7.39
CA TYR A 55 -18.33 5.12 -8.20
C TYR A 55 -18.95 3.71 -8.13
N THR A 56 -20.16 3.60 -7.61
CA THR A 56 -20.84 2.30 -7.46
C THR A 56 -21.09 1.63 -8.82
N CYS A 57 -21.43 2.39 -9.86
CA CYS A 57 -21.60 1.87 -11.22
C CYS A 57 -20.28 1.38 -11.84
N ASP A 58 -19.15 1.93 -11.41
CA ASP A 58 -17.81 1.56 -11.86
C ASP A 58 -17.26 0.35 -11.08
N GLY A 59 -18.02 -0.16 -10.10
CA GLY A 59 -17.64 -1.33 -9.30
C GLY A 59 -16.52 -1.06 -8.28
N VAL A 60 -16.18 0.20 -8.03
CA VAL A 60 -15.10 0.58 -7.09
C VAL A 60 -15.49 0.20 -5.67
N ALA A 61 -14.76 -0.76 -5.10
CA ALA A 61 -14.96 -1.26 -3.75
C ALA A 61 -13.65 -1.40 -2.95
N VAL A 62 -12.54 -0.91 -3.51
CA VAL A 62 -11.23 -0.79 -2.86
C VAL A 62 -10.82 0.67 -2.88
N THR A 63 -10.19 1.16 -1.81
CA THR A 63 -9.60 2.50 -1.74
C THR A 63 -8.23 2.43 -1.10
N GLN A 64 -7.31 3.27 -1.57
CA GLN A 64 -6.12 3.62 -0.79
C GLN A 64 -6.58 4.44 0.41
N ALA A 65 -6.30 3.99 1.63
CA ALA A 65 -6.72 4.65 2.85
C ALA A 65 -5.49 5.04 3.67
N TYR A 66 -5.18 6.34 3.69
CA TYR A 66 -4.06 6.87 4.45
C TYR A 66 -4.48 7.21 5.87
N CYS A 67 -3.81 6.62 6.86
CA CYS A 67 -3.86 7.05 8.24
C CYS A 67 -2.56 7.78 8.58
N TYR A 68 -2.59 9.11 8.58
CA TYR A 68 -1.43 9.92 8.92
C TYR A 68 -1.24 10.00 10.45
N LEU A 69 0.01 9.84 10.87
CA LEU A 69 0.46 9.80 12.26
C LEU A 69 1.54 10.85 12.57
N LEU A 70 1.74 11.84 11.70
CA LEU A 70 2.85 12.80 11.77
C LEU A 70 2.99 13.46 13.15
N GLN A 71 1.88 13.96 13.70
CA GLN A 71 1.90 14.67 14.98
C GLN A 71 2.19 13.75 16.17
N PHE A 72 2.21 12.44 15.95
CA PHE A 72 2.57 11.43 16.95
C PHE A 72 3.98 10.88 16.72
N ALA A 73 4.78 11.48 15.83
CA ALA A 73 6.15 11.04 15.56
C ALA A 73 7.07 10.99 16.80
N GLU A 74 6.70 11.66 17.90
CA GLU A 74 7.46 11.68 19.15
C GLU A 74 6.67 11.20 20.37
N SER A 75 5.37 10.88 20.22
CA SER A 75 4.47 10.47 21.29
C SER A 75 3.75 9.17 20.96
N GLU A 76 2.97 8.62 21.88
CA GLU A 76 2.09 7.48 21.56
C GLU A 76 0.90 7.93 20.72
N ILE A 77 0.32 7.00 19.95
CA ILE A 77 -0.96 7.25 19.29
C ILE A 77 -2.04 7.37 20.37
N PRO A 78 -2.77 8.50 20.46
CA PRO A 78 -3.81 8.67 21.47
C PRO A 78 -5.01 7.79 21.14
N GLN A 79 -5.78 7.42 22.17
CA GLN A 79 -6.97 6.58 22.01
C GLN A 79 -7.99 7.19 21.04
N GLU A 80 -8.16 8.52 21.04
CA GLU A 80 -9.04 9.23 20.11
C GLU A 80 -8.71 8.92 18.63
N LYS A 81 -7.42 8.83 18.28
CA LYS A 81 -6.97 8.50 16.92
C LYS A 81 -7.31 7.05 16.56
N ILE A 82 -7.16 6.14 17.53
CA ILE A 82 -7.51 4.72 17.37
C ILE A 82 -9.03 4.57 17.19
N ASP A 83 -9.83 5.28 18.00
CA ASP A 83 -11.29 5.24 17.94
C ASP A 83 -11.81 5.79 16.61
N ALA A 84 -11.22 6.87 16.10
CA ALA A 84 -11.54 7.40 14.78
C ALA A 84 -11.26 6.38 13.66
N LEU A 85 -10.14 5.65 13.75
CA LEU A 85 -9.79 4.61 12.77
C LEU A 85 -10.76 3.42 12.84
N GLU A 86 -11.15 2.99 14.06
CA GLU A 86 -12.17 1.95 14.28
C GLU A 86 -13.53 2.37 13.69
N ALA A 87 -13.92 3.63 13.83
CA ALA A 87 -15.14 4.17 13.22
C ALA A 87 -15.12 4.09 11.70
N ASP A 88 -13.98 4.39 11.06
CA ASP A 88 -13.82 4.26 9.62
C ASP A 88 -13.82 2.80 9.15
N PHE A 89 -13.26 1.86 9.92
CA PHE A 89 -13.41 0.43 9.63
C PHE A 89 -14.87 -0.03 9.70
N ALA A 90 -15.62 0.43 10.72
CA ALA A 90 -17.04 0.14 10.83
C ALA A 90 -17.84 0.69 9.63
N ARG A 91 -17.48 1.88 9.15
CA ARG A 91 -18.07 2.48 7.95
C ARG A 91 -17.73 1.72 6.68
N ALA A 92 -16.47 1.29 6.51
CA ALA A 92 -16.05 0.47 5.39
C ALA A 92 -16.86 -0.83 5.29
N ARG A 93 -17.13 -1.45 6.45
CA ARG A 93 -17.96 -2.66 6.55
C ARG A 93 -19.40 -2.41 6.10
N LYS A 94 -19.99 -1.30 6.53
CA LYS A 94 -21.35 -0.87 6.13
C LYS A 94 -21.43 -0.61 4.63
N ASP A 95 -20.42 0.04 4.07
CA ASP A 95 -20.36 0.40 2.65
C ASP A 95 -19.87 -0.76 1.77
N GLY A 96 -19.53 -1.92 2.37
CA GLY A 96 -19.07 -3.12 1.70
C GLY A 96 -17.80 -2.90 0.86
N VAL A 97 -16.88 -2.11 1.39
CA VAL A 97 -15.61 -1.73 0.75
C VAL A 97 -14.43 -2.18 1.60
N LYS A 98 -13.24 -2.25 0.99
CA LYS A 98 -12.00 -2.57 1.70
C LYS A 98 -10.91 -1.54 1.48
N PHE A 99 -10.04 -1.46 2.47
CA PHE A 99 -8.92 -0.54 2.48
C PHE A 99 -7.66 -1.26 2.01
N LEU A 100 -7.02 -0.66 1.01
CA LEU A 100 -5.57 -0.69 0.86
C LEU A 100 -5.01 0.30 1.88
N LEU A 101 -4.84 -0.19 3.11
CA LEU A 101 -4.51 0.65 4.27
C LEU A 101 -3.03 1.02 4.23
N ARG A 102 -2.71 2.29 4.49
CA ARG A 102 -1.33 2.76 4.65
C ARG A 102 -1.26 3.68 5.87
N PHE A 103 -0.47 3.29 6.87
CA PHE A 103 -0.06 4.24 7.91
C PHE A 103 1.14 5.02 7.41
N ALA A 104 1.13 6.34 7.54
CA ALA A 104 2.22 7.19 7.08
C ALA A 104 2.48 8.33 8.07
N TYR A 105 3.67 8.92 8.03
CA TYR A 105 4.00 10.08 8.87
C TYR A 105 4.22 11.31 8.00
N GLU A 106 5.18 11.27 7.09
CA GLU A 106 5.68 12.47 6.44
C GLU A 106 4.85 12.80 5.20
N PHE A 107 4.22 13.98 5.17
CA PHE A 107 3.43 14.47 4.01
C PHE A 107 4.28 15.39 3.14
N GLY A 108 4.84 14.82 2.06
CA GLY A 108 5.96 15.40 1.34
C GLY A 108 7.28 15.23 2.09
N GLY A 109 8.41 15.34 1.38
CA GLY A 109 9.76 15.10 1.93
C GLY A 109 10.11 15.93 3.17
N ILE A 110 11.32 15.69 3.70
CA ILE A 110 11.88 16.22 4.97
C ILE A 110 11.30 17.59 5.39
N ARG A 111 10.39 17.57 6.37
CA ARG A 111 9.89 18.77 7.07
C ARG A 111 10.56 19.00 8.43
N GLY A 112 11.65 18.27 8.70
CA GLY A 112 12.38 18.34 9.96
C GLY A 112 11.73 17.58 11.12
N THR A 113 10.63 16.85 10.87
CA THR A 113 9.94 16.03 11.87
C THR A 113 9.54 14.70 11.26
N GLY A 114 9.86 13.61 11.94
CA GLY A 114 9.51 12.24 11.55
C GLY A 114 9.84 11.26 12.68
N PRO A 115 9.28 10.04 12.66
CA PRO A 115 9.44 9.09 13.74
C PRO A 115 10.80 8.39 13.69
N THR A 116 11.31 7.97 14.85
CA THR A 116 12.41 7.01 14.92
C THR A 116 11.94 5.59 14.62
N THR A 117 12.88 4.68 14.33
CA THR A 117 12.61 3.24 14.16
C THR A 117 11.86 2.68 15.38
N GLU A 118 12.30 3.03 16.59
CA GLU A 118 11.70 2.58 17.85
C GLU A 118 10.27 3.11 18.04
N ARG A 119 10.00 4.36 17.64
CA ARG A 119 8.65 4.92 17.65
C ARG A 119 7.73 4.20 16.67
N ILE A 120 8.19 3.92 15.45
CA ILE A 120 7.43 3.14 14.47
C ILE A 120 7.07 1.76 15.05
N LEU A 121 8.05 1.06 15.64
CA LEU A 121 7.82 -0.26 16.25
C LEU A 121 6.82 -0.19 17.42
N ALA A 122 6.84 0.88 18.21
CA ALA A 122 5.86 1.10 19.27
C ALA A 122 4.44 1.31 18.71
N HIS A 123 4.30 2.09 17.64
CA HIS A 123 3.01 2.30 16.97
C HIS A 123 2.47 1.04 16.31
N ILE A 124 3.32 0.22 15.69
CA ILE A 124 2.92 -1.09 15.16
C ILE A 124 2.31 -1.93 16.29
N ARG A 125 2.91 -1.95 17.49
CA ARG A 125 2.34 -2.66 18.65
C ARG A 125 0.98 -2.09 19.07
N GLN A 126 0.82 -0.77 19.14
CA GLN A 126 -0.46 -0.13 19.49
C GLN A 126 -1.56 -0.47 18.46
N LEU A 127 -1.22 -0.50 17.16
CA LEU A 127 -2.17 -0.71 16.07
C LEU A 127 -2.43 -2.19 15.75
N THR A 128 -1.57 -3.11 16.18
CA THR A 128 -1.74 -4.55 15.95
C THR A 128 -3.11 -5.08 16.36
N PRO A 129 -3.61 -4.87 17.59
CA PRO A 129 -4.94 -5.37 17.97
C PRO A 129 -6.06 -4.76 17.13
N VAL A 130 -5.93 -3.50 16.71
CA VAL A 130 -6.92 -2.78 15.90
C VAL A 130 -7.00 -3.38 14.48
N VAL A 131 -5.84 -3.57 13.84
CA VAL A 131 -5.78 -4.15 12.48
C VAL A 131 -6.19 -5.61 12.46
N ARG A 132 -5.82 -6.40 13.46
CA ARG A 132 -6.24 -7.82 13.54
C ARG A 132 -7.75 -7.96 13.68
N ARG A 133 -8.41 -7.13 14.48
CA ARG A 133 -9.89 -7.16 14.62
C ARG A 133 -10.62 -6.72 13.35
N ASN A 134 -10.00 -5.88 12.52
CA ASN A 134 -10.62 -5.30 11.32
C ASN A 134 -10.06 -5.85 10.00
N THR A 135 -9.40 -7.02 10.02
CA THR A 135 -8.81 -7.61 8.81
C THR A 135 -9.86 -7.95 7.74
N ASP A 136 -11.13 -8.09 8.11
CA ASP A 136 -12.23 -8.33 7.18
C ASP A 136 -12.45 -7.16 6.21
N VAL A 137 -12.14 -5.93 6.62
CA VAL A 137 -12.25 -4.71 5.79
C VAL A 137 -10.91 -4.19 5.25
N ILE A 138 -9.81 -4.94 5.44
CA ILE A 138 -8.49 -4.59 4.91
C ILE A 138 -8.20 -5.51 3.73
N TYR A 139 -8.04 -4.96 2.53
CA TYR A 139 -7.60 -5.69 1.34
C TYR A 139 -6.13 -6.09 1.49
N ALA A 140 -5.29 -5.12 1.83
CA ALA A 140 -3.89 -5.27 2.17
C ALA A 140 -3.42 -4.07 3.00
N LEU A 141 -2.35 -4.26 3.78
CA LEU A 141 -1.66 -3.18 4.49
C LEU A 141 -0.38 -2.87 3.72
N GLN A 142 -0.24 -1.68 3.15
CA GLN A 142 1.03 -1.23 2.60
C GLN A 142 1.99 -0.88 3.74
N ILE A 143 3.26 -1.25 3.59
CA ILE A 143 4.32 -0.89 4.55
C ILE A 143 4.64 0.60 4.36
N GLY A 144 3.81 1.45 4.98
CA GLY A 144 3.83 2.91 4.81
C GLY A 144 4.70 3.66 5.83
N TRP A 145 5.42 2.97 6.70
CA TRP A 145 5.91 3.59 7.94
C TRP A 145 7.06 4.59 7.75
N VAL A 146 7.77 4.53 6.63
CA VAL A 146 9.03 5.24 6.42
C VAL A 146 8.90 6.20 5.25
N GLY A 147 9.29 7.45 5.45
CA GLY A 147 9.48 8.41 4.37
C GLY A 147 8.21 9.14 3.93
N ALA A 148 8.39 9.99 2.91
CA ALA A 148 7.31 10.78 2.33
C ALA A 148 6.21 9.86 1.81
N TRP A 149 4.96 10.17 2.20
CA TRP A 149 3.75 9.40 1.89
C TRP A 149 3.82 7.91 2.28
N GLY A 150 4.82 7.53 3.08
CA GLY A 150 5.08 6.16 3.47
C GLY A 150 5.77 5.30 2.44
N GLU A 151 6.48 5.90 1.49
CA GLU A 151 6.94 5.19 0.30
C GLU A 151 8.35 4.61 0.43
N PHE A 152 8.98 4.73 1.60
CA PHE A 152 10.39 4.38 1.85
C PHE A 152 11.40 5.28 1.14
N HIS A 153 11.11 6.57 1.01
CA HIS A 153 12.11 7.55 0.58
C HIS A 153 12.02 8.86 1.37
N SER A 154 13.14 9.56 1.50
CA SER A 154 13.18 10.93 2.05
C SER A 154 12.71 11.04 3.50
N SER A 155 12.92 10.01 4.33
CA SER A 155 12.55 10.12 5.74
C SER A 155 13.46 11.10 6.49
N THR A 156 12.93 11.74 7.51
CA THR A 156 13.67 12.70 8.37
C THR A 156 14.90 12.04 8.99
N HIS A 157 14.75 10.79 9.45
CA HIS A 157 15.83 10.04 10.12
C HIS A 157 16.62 9.13 9.19
N LYS A 158 16.42 9.20 7.86
CA LYS A 158 17.12 8.36 6.86
C LYS A 158 17.01 6.85 7.13
N ILE A 159 15.87 6.41 7.69
CA ILE A 159 15.62 4.99 8.01
C ILE A 159 15.71 4.13 6.75
N GLU A 160 15.27 4.65 5.60
CA GLU A 160 15.34 3.95 4.30
C GLU A 160 16.76 3.62 3.82
N GLN A 161 17.79 4.21 4.44
CA GLN A 161 19.20 3.97 4.12
C GLN A 161 19.86 2.93 5.03
N ARG A 162 19.10 2.35 5.99
CA ARG A 162 19.60 1.39 6.99
C ARG A 162 18.82 0.08 6.93
N PRO A 163 19.19 -0.85 6.01
CA PRO A 163 18.49 -2.14 5.81
C PRO A 163 18.15 -2.90 7.09
N ALA A 164 19.13 -3.12 7.96
CA ALA A 164 18.92 -3.81 9.23
C ALA A 164 17.86 -3.13 10.12
N GLU A 165 17.75 -1.80 10.10
CA GLU A 165 16.73 -1.08 10.88
C GLU A 165 15.34 -1.23 10.26
N TYR A 166 15.18 -0.97 8.97
CA TYR A 166 13.86 -1.05 8.37
C TYR A 166 13.39 -2.49 8.17
N ALA A 167 14.29 -3.48 8.13
CA ALA A 167 13.92 -4.89 8.17
C ALA A 167 13.16 -5.25 9.46
N ARG A 168 13.49 -4.63 10.60
CA ARG A 168 12.72 -4.77 11.86
C ARG A 168 11.29 -4.25 11.70
N ILE A 169 11.11 -3.14 10.99
CA ILE A 169 9.79 -2.55 10.69
C ILE A 169 8.99 -3.47 9.76
N VAL A 170 9.65 -4.03 8.73
CA VAL A 170 9.04 -5.00 7.80
C VAL A 170 8.60 -6.26 8.55
N ALA A 171 9.47 -6.84 9.39
CA ALA A 171 9.16 -7.99 10.22
C ALA A 171 7.96 -7.73 11.15
N ALA A 172 7.98 -6.61 11.87
CA ALA A 172 6.88 -6.24 12.75
C ALA A 172 5.56 -6.04 11.99
N THR A 173 5.61 -5.55 10.75
CA THR A 173 4.41 -5.43 9.89
C THR A 173 3.90 -6.80 9.42
N LEU A 174 4.81 -7.74 9.12
CA LEU A 174 4.45 -9.12 8.76
C LEU A 174 3.79 -9.85 9.94
N GLU A 175 4.30 -9.65 11.15
CA GLU A 175 3.75 -10.21 12.40
C GLU A 175 2.40 -9.58 12.78
N MET A 176 2.21 -8.30 12.49
CA MET A 176 0.96 -7.58 12.75
C MET A 176 -0.22 -8.20 12.00
N LEU A 177 0.00 -8.65 10.77
CA LEU A 177 -1.02 -9.19 9.88
C LEU A 177 -1.27 -10.70 10.10
N PRO A 178 -2.53 -11.17 10.10
CA PRO A 178 -2.84 -12.59 10.13
C PRO A 178 -2.45 -13.29 8.81
N GLU A 179 -2.42 -14.62 8.84
CA GLU A 179 -1.98 -15.47 7.72
C GLU A 179 -2.72 -15.22 6.40
N CYS A 180 -4.00 -14.85 6.48
CA CYS A 180 -4.85 -14.60 5.32
C CYS A 180 -4.64 -13.23 4.67
N ARG A 181 -3.72 -12.40 5.18
CA ARG A 181 -3.52 -11.03 4.70
C ARG A 181 -2.08 -10.77 4.29
N ARG A 182 -1.93 -10.17 3.11
CA ARG A 182 -0.63 -9.80 2.53
C ARG A 182 -0.34 -8.32 2.75
N THR A 183 0.93 -7.97 2.59
CA THR A 183 1.44 -6.60 2.65
C THR A 183 2.05 -6.22 1.30
N MET A 184 2.44 -4.96 1.11
CA MET A 184 3.11 -4.48 -0.11
C MET A 184 4.17 -3.43 0.20
N MET A 185 5.23 -3.38 -0.61
CA MET A 185 6.28 -2.37 -0.56
C MET A 185 6.48 -1.70 -1.93
N ARG A 186 6.82 -0.40 -1.94
CA ARG A 186 7.07 0.35 -3.17
C ARG A 186 8.30 -0.14 -3.89
N TYR A 187 9.47 0.09 -3.28
CA TYR A 187 10.74 -0.12 -3.94
C TYR A 187 11.18 -1.59 -3.88
N PRO A 188 11.32 -2.28 -5.02
CA PRO A 188 11.72 -3.68 -5.02
C PRO A 188 13.10 -3.91 -4.40
N ASN A 189 14.07 -3.02 -4.63
CA ASN A 189 15.40 -3.14 -4.02
C ASN A 189 15.37 -3.04 -2.51
N ARG A 190 14.52 -2.15 -1.96
CA ARG A 190 14.32 -2.05 -0.51
C ARG A 190 13.65 -3.30 0.06
N ARG A 191 12.69 -3.89 -0.69
CA ARG A 191 12.10 -5.19 -0.35
C ARG A 191 13.16 -6.30 -0.33
N SER A 192 14.00 -6.42 -1.37
CA SER A 192 15.05 -7.45 -1.44
C SER A 192 16.05 -7.31 -0.28
N LEU A 193 16.52 -6.09 -0.01
CA LEU A 193 17.39 -5.82 1.13
C LEU A 193 16.72 -6.12 2.48
N ALA A 194 15.43 -5.81 2.65
CA ALA A 194 14.68 -6.22 3.86
C ALA A 194 14.67 -7.74 4.00
N LEU A 195 14.33 -8.45 2.93
CA LEU A 195 14.24 -9.90 2.91
C LEU A 195 15.60 -10.56 3.15
N ALA A 196 16.68 -9.97 2.66
CA ALA A 196 18.04 -10.45 2.89
C ALA A 196 18.41 -10.39 4.39
N GLU A 197 18.09 -9.29 5.06
CA GLU A 197 18.24 -9.14 6.52
C GLU A 197 17.37 -10.14 7.31
N LEU A 198 16.23 -10.55 6.73
CA LEU A 198 15.36 -11.58 7.30
C LEU A 198 15.76 -13.01 6.90
N GLY A 199 16.81 -13.19 6.09
CA GLY A 199 17.27 -14.49 5.60
C GLY A 199 16.35 -15.17 4.57
N ASP A 200 15.53 -14.39 3.84
CA ASP A 200 14.49 -14.90 2.93
C ASP A 200 14.41 -14.12 1.59
N ASP A 201 15.52 -13.57 1.08
CA ASP A 201 15.52 -12.95 -0.27
C ASP A 201 15.56 -14.01 -1.37
N ARG A 202 14.37 -14.38 -1.86
CA ARG A 202 14.18 -15.29 -2.99
C ARG A 202 12.91 -14.95 -3.75
N GLU A 203 12.84 -15.43 -4.99
CA GLU A 203 11.66 -15.27 -5.83
C GLU A 203 10.51 -16.17 -5.34
N VAL A 204 9.28 -15.68 -5.46
CA VAL A 204 8.07 -16.48 -5.18
C VAL A 204 7.82 -17.45 -6.32
N THR A 205 7.63 -18.73 -5.98
CA THR A 205 7.29 -19.78 -6.95
C THR A 205 5.87 -20.30 -6.69
N PRO A 206 5.24 -21.05 -7.62
CA PRO A 206 3.95 -21.69 -7.35
C PRO A 206 3.92 -22.51 -6.05
N GLU A 207 5.03 -23.16 -5.70
CA GLU A 207 5.17 -23.98 -4.49
C GLU A 207 5.23 -23.14 -3.22
N THR A 208 5.81 -21.93 -3.28
CA THR A 208 5.94 -21.04 -2.10
C THR A 208 4.87 -19.97 -2.02
N ALA A 209 4.09 -19.73 -3.08
CA ALA A 209 3.11 -18.64 -3.23
C ALA A 209 2.05 -18.55 -2.12
N LEU A 210 1.72 -19.67 -1.49
CA LEU A 210 0.75 -19.75 -0.40
C LEU A 210 1.39 -19.96 0.97
N SER A 211 2.73 -19.96 1.05
CA SER A 211 3.45 -20.09 2.31
C SER A 211 3.37 -18.80 3.13
N GLN A 212 3.68 -18.92 4.43
CA GLN A 212 3.79 -17.78 5.35
C GLN A 212 5.22 -17.18 5.37
N ALA A 213 6.09 -17.60 4.46
CA ALA A 213 7.44 -17.06 4.35
C ALA A 213 7.40 -15.58 3.95
N PRO A 214 8.28 -14.71 4.52
CA PRO A 214 8.32 -13.28 4.21
C PRO A 214 8.25 -12.93 2.70
N HIS A 215 9.02 -13.59 1.83
CA HIS A 215 9.01 -13.31 0.39
C HIS A 215 7.64 -13.53 -0.25
N ALA A 216 6.87 -14.51 0.21
CA ALA A 216 5.53 -14.86 -0.28
C ALA A 216 4.40 -14.01 0.35
N ARG A 217 4.74 -13.08 1.26
CA ARG A 217 3.78 -12.21 1.96
C ARG A 217 3.82 -10.75 1.50
N ILE A 218 4.92 -10.31 0.88
CA ILE A 218 5.16 -8.90 0.49
C ILE A 218 5.03 -8.74 -1.03
N GLY A 219 3.91 -8.17 -1.48
CA GLY A 219 3.69 -7.73 -2.87
C GLY A 219 4.29 -6.36 -3.18
N HIS A 220 3.85 -5.78 -4.29
CA HIS A 220 4.41 -4.52 -4.81
C HIS A 220 3.30 -3.49 -5.05
N PHE A 221 3.59 -2.24 -4.74
CA PHE A 221 2.79 -1.12 -5.20
C PHE A 221 3.69 -0.12 -5.93
N ASN A 222 3.16 0.53 -6.96
CA ASN A 222 3.90 1.51 -7.73
C ASN A 222 3.21 2.87 -7.63
N ASP A 223 3.66 3.72 -6.71
CA ASP A 223 3.28 5.13 -6.73
C ASP A 223 3.98 5.80 -7.90
N ALA A 224 3.19 6.45 -8.77
CA ALA A 224 3.60 6.97 -10.07
C ALA A 224 3.89 5.93 -11.18
N PHE A 225 3.03 4.91 -11.29
CA PHE A 225 3.08 3.95 -12.40
C PHE A 225 2.97 4.65 -13.76
N LEU A 226 3.93 4.41 -14.66
CA LEU A 226 4.05 5.01 -15.99
C LEU A 226 4.20 6.54 -16.00
N SER A 227 4.59 7.16 -14.89
CA SER A 227 4.74 8.62 -14.81
C SER A 227 5.99 9.13 -15.55
N THR A 228 7.07 8.35 -15.55
CA THR A 228 8.35 8.62 -16.22
C THR A 228 8.96 7.30 -16.68
N TYR A 229 10.10 7.35 -17.38
CA TYR A 229 10.89 6.16 -17.73
C TYR A 229 11.45 5.40 -16.51
N ALA A 230 11.18 5.83 -15.29
CA ALA A 230 11.61 5.16 -14.06
C ALA A 230 10.46 4.99 -13.05
N ASP A 231 9.22 5.26 -13.45
CA ASP A 231 8.04 5.33 -12.58
C ASP A 231 8.28 6.22 -11.34
N ALA A 232 8.71 7.47 -11.60
CA ALA A 232 9.16 8.44 -10.60
C ALA A 232 10.20 7.88 -9.61
N GLY A 233 11.07 6.99 -10.10
CA GLY A 233 12.16 6.40 -9.32
C GLY A 233 11.81 5.07 -8.64
N THR A 234 10.59 4.54 -8.77
CA THR A 234 10.23 3.20 -8.24
C THR A 234 11.22 2.12 -8.69
N PHE A 235 11.69 2.21 -9.94
CA PHE A 235 12.77 1.36 -10.48
C PHE A 235 14.01 2.21 -10.82
N GLY A 236 14.32 3.15 -9.93
CA GLY A 236 15.34 4.19 -10.09
C GLY A 236 16.77 3.77 -9.80
N ASP A 237 17.05 2.49 -9.57
CA ASP A 237 18.38 2.03 -9.17
C ASP A 237 19.13 1.41 -10.36
N PRO A 238 20.45 1.65 -10.51
CA PRO A 238 21.25 1.11 -11.62
C PRO A 238 21.21 -0.43 -11.75
N PRO A 239 21.42 -1.01 -12.95
CA PRO A 239 21.85 -0.34 -14.19
C PRO A 239 20.73 0.04 -15.16
N LEU A 240 19.46 -0.33 -14.93
CA LEU A 240 18.38 -0.09 -15.89
C LEU A 240 17.15 0.52 -15.20
N PHE A 241 16.67 1.62 -15.78
CA PHE A 241 15.53 2.39 -15.29
C PHE A 241 14.29 2.03 -16.13
N THR A 242 13.37 1.24 -15.58
CA THR A 242 12.16 0.63 -16.24
C THR A 242 12.28 0.27 -17.72
N LEU A 243 13.15 -0.67 -18.07
CA LEU A 243 13.16 -1.27 -19.40
C LEU A 243 12.89 -2.77 -19.32
N ARG A 244 12.22 -3.32 -20.34
CA ARG A 244 12.11 -4.77 -20.54
C ARG A 244 13.53 -5.37 -20.47
N GLY A 245 13.70 -6.42 -19.66
CA GLY A 245 15.00 -7.02 -19.38
C GLY A 245 15.71 -6.50 -18.13
N ASP A 246 15.18 -5.48 -17.44
CA ASP A 246 15.61 -5.17 -16.08
C ASP A 246 15.24 -6.34 -15.13
N PRO A 247 16.20 -6.95 -14.42
CA PRO A 247 15.93 -8.12 -13.58
C PRO A 247 14.90 -7.86 -12.46
N THR A 248 14.83 -6.62 -11.98
CA THR A 248 13.93 -6.21 -10.90
C THR A 248 12.50 -6.10 -11.42
N VAL A 249 12.31 -5.43 -12.57
CA VAL A 249 11.02 -5.35 -13.27
C VAL A 249 10.52 -6.74 -13.63
N GLU A 250 11.39 -7.59 -14.19
CA GLU A 250 11.04 -8.95 -14.59
C GLU A 250 10.68 -9.84 -13.37
N ARG A 251 11.37 -9.69 -12.23
CA ARG A 251 11.02 -10.38 -10.98
C ARG A 251 9.65 -9.95 -10.47
N VAL A 252 9.39 -8.63 -10.38
CA VAL A 252 8.07 -8.09 -10.00
C VAL A 252 6.98 -8.62 -10.95
N GLY A 253 7.26 -8.65 -12.25
CA GLY A 253 6.36 -9.20 -13.26
C GLY A 253 6.02 -10.68 -13.02
N ARG A 254 7.00 -11.53 -12.74
CA ARG A 254 6.76 -12.97 -12.45
C ARG A 254 6.02 -13.18 -11.12
N GLU A 255 6.40 -12.44 -10.08
CA GLU A 255 5.80 -12.54 -8.74
C GLU A 255 4.35 -12.00 -8.70
N SER A 256 3.96 -11.12 -9.63
CA SER A 256 2.62 -10.52 -9.72
C SER A 256 1.47 -11.53 -9.90
N ALA A 257 1.78 -12.75 -10.36
CA ALA A 257 0.81 -13.84 -10.46
C ALA A 257 0.38 -14.38 -9.09
N PHE A 258 1.19 -14.16 -8.05
CA PHE A 258 1.02 -14.76 -6.71
C PHE A 258 0.81 -13.72 -5.62
N LEU A 259 1.31 -12.50 -5.83
CA LEU A 259 1.32 -11.43 -4.85
C LEU A 259 0.42 -10.27 -5.25
N PRO A 260 -0.12 -9.51 -4.28
CA PRO A 260 -0.93 -8.35 -4.59
C PRO A 260 -0.08 -7.29 -5.29
N MET A 261 -0.70 -6.66 -6.26
CA MET A 261 -0.14 -5.58 -7.05
C MET A 261 -1.05 -4.37 -6.97
N ASP A 262 -0.44 -3.19 -6.89
CA ASP A 262 -1.13 -1.91 -6.92
C ASP A 262 -0.31 -0.90 -7.74
N GLY A 263 -0.99 0.12 -8.28
CA GLY A 263 -0.35 1.18 -9.06
C GLY A 263 -1.17 2.45 -9.06
N GLU A 264 -0.53 3.58 -8.75
CA GLU A 264 -1.11 4.90 -8.87
C GLU A 264 -0.86 5.44 -10.29
N LEU A 265 -1.94 5.78 -10.99
CA LEU A 265 -1.86 6.42 -12.30
C LEU A 265 -1.91 7.94 -12.16
N TYR A 266 -0.98 8.63 -12.81
CA TYR A 266 -1.04 10.08 -12.91
C TYR A 266 -2.08 10.46 -13.97
N TRP A 267 -3.12 11.20 -13.55
CA TRP A 267 -4.00 11.87 -14.51
C TRP A 267 -3.18 12.93 -15.24
N THR A 268 -3.02 12.76 -16.55
CA THR A 268 -2.24 13.58 -17.49
C THR A 268 -2.06 15.04 -17.03
N GLY A 269 -0.83 15.43 -16.62
CA GLY A 269 -0.51 16.84 -16.36
C GLY A 269 0.66 17.17 -15.43
N GLY A 270 1.32 16.20 -14.79
CA GLY A 270 2.38 16.49 -13.80
C GLY A 270 3.82 16.24 -14.25
N ALA A 271 4.04 15.32 -15.20
CA ALA A 271 5.38 15.06 -15.70
C ALA A 271 5.72 16.14 -16.74
N ASN A 272 6.49 17.15 -16.32
CA ASN A 272 7.29 17.89 -17.27
C ASN A 272 8.32 16.89 -17.85
N PRO A 273 8.26 16.53 -19.14
CA PRO A 273 9.21 15.59 -19.74
C PRO A 273 10.67 16.08 -19.64
N ASP A 274 10.90 17.37 -19.32
CA ASP A 274 12.22 17.98 -19.23
C ASP A 274 12.89 17.89 -17.83
N ARG A 275 12.38 17.06 -16.91
CA ARG A 275 13.03 16.76 -15.61
C ARG A 275 13.62 15.35 -15.53
N ALA A 276 14.03 14.79 -16.66
CA ALA A 276 14.88 13.60 -16.73
C ALA A 276 16.34 13.94 -16.41
#